data_AF-A0AB37MDM2-F1
#
_entry.id   AF-A0AB37MDM2-F1
#
_cell.length_a   1.000
_cell.length_b   1.000
_cell.length_c   1.000
_cell.angle_alpha   90.00
_cell.angle_beta   90.00
_cell.angle_gamma   90.00
#
_symmetry.space_group_name_H-M   'P 1'
#
loop_
_entity.id
_entity.type
_entity.pdbx_description
1 polymer ?
#
loop_
_entity_poly.entity_id
_entity_poly.type
_entity_poly.pdbx_seq_one_letter_code
_entity_poly.pdbx_strand_id
1 'polypeptide(L)'
;MGNLDEAERCFKKVVKSSKRYTQAGAYNYLSGLEKARKNYKDALFYKEQSDSLLEIVHNEDLRKQILILQKKYDNEKLRMENEQIKLEKESQFYLILLITILMVIVIVIIRTKYRRRFQRNIDIIRKNQEEIEEYAFRIGEYKQKSEEEQLAKKKKIADLNGKIILLTAENKELRENTCIKASCVLEQLNKGELIVQRMTLEEKRNLFDFMDLIFANFISRLNSNYTLTKTDLILATLLKVGFTTNQLMFVFDCERNSVYRMKLRLKEHLCIDKEKSLEEFILFF
;
A
#
# COMPACT_ATOMS: atom_id res chain seq x y z
N MET A 1 -38.53 104.74 -85.12
CA MET A 1 -39.31 103.54 -85.46
C MET A 1 -38.46 102.33 -85.82
N GLY A 2 -37.30 102.43 -86.50
CA GLY A 2 -36.56 101.25 -86.99
C GLY A 2 -35.87 100.31 -85.99
N ASN A 3 -35.54 100.73 -84.76
CA ASN A 3 -34.76 99.90 -83.83
C ASN A 3 -35.61 98.83 -83.07
N LEU A 4 -36.93 99.05 -82.96
CA LEU A 4 -37.84 98.14 -82.24
C LEU A 4 -38.22 96.92 -83.09
N ASP A 5 -38.39 97.09 -84.40
CA ASP A 5 -38.83 96.01 -85.29
C ASP A 5 -37.70 94.99 -85.57
N GLU A 6 -36.45 95.44 -85.51
CA GLU A 6 -35.27 94.58 -85.63
C GLU A 6 -35.06 93.74 -84.36
N ALA A 7 -35.24 94.36 -83.19
CA ALA A 7 -35.21 93.66 -81.91
C ALA A 7 -36.30 92.58 -81.82
N GLU A 8 -37.54 92.89 -82.23
CA GLU A 8 -38.65 91.94 -82.25
C GLU A 8 -38.33 90.71 -83.13
N ARG A 9 -37.75 90.92 -84.32
CA ARG A 9 -37.35 89.83 -85.23
C ARG A 9 -36.31 88.92 -84.59
N CYS A 10 -35.34 89.50 -83.88
CA CYS A 10 -34.34 88.75 -83.14
C CYS A 10 -34.96 87.93 -82.01
N PHE A 11 -35.81 88.52 -81.17
CA PHE A 11 -36.44 87.79 -80.06
C PHE A 11 -37.46 86.74 -80.53
N LYS A 12 -38.17 86.97 -81.65
CA LYS A 12 -39.01 85.93 -82.30
C LYS A 12 -38.20 84.73 -82.77
N LYS A 13 -36.92 84.90 -83.14
CA LYS A 13 -36.00 83.76 -83.40
C LYS A 13 -35.57 83.08 -82.10
N VAL A 14 -35.27 83.84 -81.05
CA VAL A 14 -34.84 83.31 -79.74
C VAL A 14 -35.94 82.51 -79.03
N VAL A 15 -37.22 82.81 -79.28
CA VAL A 15 -38.36 81.99 -78.82
C VAL A 15 -38.27 80.54 -79.32
N LYS A 16 -37.60 80.27 -80.44
CA LYS A 16 -37.36 78.91 -80.96
C LYS A 16 -36.13 78.22 -80.36
N SER A 17 -35.47 78.85 -79.38
CA SER A 17 -34.31 78.28 -78.67
C SER A 17 -34.68 77.02 -77.89
N SER A 18 -33.77 76.06 -77.76
CA SER A 18 -33.99 74.84 -76.98
C SER A 18 -34.00 75.06 -75.47
N LYS A 19 -33.50 76.20 -74.98
CA LYS A 19 -33.40 76.51 -73.54
C LYS A 19 -34.64 77.26 -73.05
N ARG A 20 -35.44 76.62 -72.20
CA ARG A 20 -36.68 77.20 -71.61
C ARG A 20 -36.47 78.54 -70.91
N TYR A 21 -35.38 78.69 -70.17
CA TYR A 21 -35.02 79.98 -69.52
C TYR A 21 -34.79 81.09 -70.55
N THR A 22 -34.09 80.77 -71.65
CA THR A 22 -33.82 81.71 -72.74
C THR A 22 -35.09 82.05 -73.52
N GLN A 23 -36.00 81.08 -73.71
CA GLN A 23 -37.32 81.31 -74.29
C GLN A 23 -38.17 82.23 -73.41
N ALA A 24 -38.17 81.99 -72.09
CA ALA A 24 -38.88 82.84 -71.14
C ALA A 24 -38.39 84.29 -71.18
N GLY A 25 -37.07 84.49 -71.19
CA GLY A 25 -36.48 85.82 -71.35
C GLY A 25 -36.89 86.50 -72.66
N ALA A 26 -36.97 85.76 -73.77
CA ALA A 26 -37.43 86.29 -75.05
C ALA A 26 -38.91 86.66 -75.06
N TYR A 27 -39.77 85.83 -74.44
CA TYR A 27 -41.19 86.14 -74.28
C TYR A 27 -41.42 87.34 -73.36
N ASN A 28 -40.67 87.47 -72.27
CA ASN A 28 -40.74 88.63 -71.39
C ASN A 28 -40.35 89.93 -72.12
N TYR A 29 -39.33 89.86 -72.99
CA TYR A 29 -38.94 91.00 -73.83
C TYR A 29 -40.02 91.36 -74.86
N LEU A 30 -40.60 90.38 -75.55
CA LEU A 30 -41.71 90.59 -76.49
C LEU A 30 -42.95 91.19 -75.80
N SER A 31 -43.24 90.77 -74.57
CA SER A 31 -44.29 91.37 -73.74
C SER A 31 -44.05 92.86 -73.47
N GLY A 32 -42.80 93.23 -73.09
CA GLY A 32 -42.42 94.63 -72.87
C GLY A 32 -42.53 95.49 -74.14
N LEU A 33 -42.20 94.91 -75.29
CA LEU A 33 -42.29 95.56 -76.60
C LEU A 33 -43.76 95.81 -77.03
N GLU A 34 -44.64 94.82 -76.87
CA GLU A 34 -46.08 94.96 -77.15
C GLU A 34 -46.77 95.93 -76.17
N LYS A 35 -46.32 95.98 -74.91
CA LYS A 35 -46.77 96.98 -73.93
C LYS A 35 -46.41 98.41 -74.36
N ALA A 36 -45.22 98.63 -74.92
CA ALA A 36 -44.81 99.93 -75.47
C ALA A 36 -45.64 100.32 -76.71
N ARG A 37 -46.14 99.34 -77.46
CA ARG A 37 -47.08 99.52 -78.59
C ARG A 37 -48.55 99.68 -78.16
N LYS A 38 -48.85 99.64 -76.86
CA LYS A 38 -50.21 99.66 -76.27
C LYS A 38 -51.09 98.46 -76.67
N ASN A 39 -50.49 97.38 -77.12
CA ASN A 39 -51.18 96.13 -77.45
C ASN A 39 -51.18 95.19 -76.23
N TYR A 40 -52.12 95.43 -75.31
CA TYR A 40 -52.14 94.75 -74.01
C TYR A 40 -52.47 93.26 -74.09
N LYS A 41 -53.22 92.83 -75.11
CA LYS A 41 -53.62 91.41 -75.28
C LYS A 41 -52.41 90.53 -75.57
N ASP A 42 -51.60 90.91 -76.55
CA ASP A 42 -50.39 90.15 -76.91
C ASP A 42 -49.29 90.31 -75.86
N ALA A 43 -49.22 91.47 -75.20
CA ALA A 43 -48.34 91.66 -74.05
C ALA A 43 -48.66 90.70 -72.91
N LEU A 44 -49.95 90.48 -72.58
CA LEU A 44 -50.36 89.53 -71.56
C LEU A 44 -50.04 88.09 -71.97
N PHE A 45 -50.35 87.70 -73.20
CA PHE A 45 -50.06 86.35 -73.71
C PHE A 45 -48.56 86.01 -73.62
N TYR A 46 -47.69 86.91 -74.07
CA TYR A 46 -46.25 86.70 -73.97
C TYR A 46 -45.75 86.71 -72.51
N LYS A 47 -46.40 87.45 -71.63
CA LYS A 47 -46.07 87.45 -70.21
C LYS A 47 -46.41 86.12 -69.55
N GLU A 48 -47.61 85.59 -69.79
CA GLU A 48 -48.06 84.29 -69.28
C GLU A 48 -47.15 83.15 -69.76
N GLN A 49 -46.74 83.16 -71.03
CA GLN A 49 -45.80 82.18 -71.58
C GLN A 49 -44.41 82.26 -70.92
N SER A 50 -43.92 83.47 -70.66
CA SER A 50 -42.67 83.67 -69.92
C SER A 50 -42.79 83.13 -68.50
N ASP A 51 -43.84 83.49 -67.78
CA ASP A 51 -44.01 83.17 -66.38
C ASP A 51 -44.20 81.65 -66.18
N SER A 52 -44.97 80.99 -67.05
CA SER A 52 -45.10 79.52 -67.07
C SER A 52 -43.76 78.81 -67.32
N LEU A 53 -42.96 79.29 -68.29
CA LEU A 53 -41.64 78.72 -68.56
C LEU A 53 -40.66 78.93 -67.39
N LEU A 54 -40.72 80.09 -66.72
CA LEU A 54 -39.91 80.34 -65.52
C LEU A 54 -40.33 79.44 -64.36
N GLU A 55 -41.63 79.20 -64.16
CA GLU A 55 -42.14 78.29 -63.14
C GLU A 55 -41.63 76.86 -63.35
N ILE A 56 -41.66 76.36 -64.60
CA ILE A 56 -41.12 75.03 -64.95
C ILE A 56 -39.62 74.97 -64.65
N VAL A 57 -38.85 75.97 -65.09
CA VAL A 57 -37.39 76.02 -64.84
C VAL A 57 -37.09 76.08 -63.35
N HIS A 58 -37.84 76.86 -62.58
CA HIS A 58 -37.68 76.96 -61.13
C HIS A 58 -38.00 75.64 -60.43
N ASN A 59 -39.11 74.98 -60.79
CA ASN A 59 -39.48 73.67 -60.26
C ASN A 59 -38.46 72.58 -60.62
N GLU A 60 -37.90 72.61 -61.84
CA GLU A 60 -36.82 71.70 -62.23
C GLU A 60 -35.55 71.94 -61.40
N ASP A 61 -35.18 73.20 -61.13
CA ASP A 61 -34.04 73.52 -60.29
C ASP A 61 -34.25 73.08 -58.83
N LEU A 62 -35.43 73.35 -58.27
CA LEU A 62 -35.80 72.91 -56.93
C LEU A 62 -35.75 71.38 -56.81
N ARG A 63 -36.29 70.65 -57.79
CA ARG A 63 -36.21 69.18 -57.85
C ARG A 63 -34.76 68.69 -57.89
N LYS A 64 -33.88 69.35 -58.65
CA LYS A 64 -32.46 69.01 -58.69
C LYS A 64 -31.80 69.24 -57.32
N GLN A 65 -32.08 70.36 -56.66
CA GLN A 65 -31.53 70.65 -55.33
C GLN A 65 -31.99 69.63 -54.28
N ILE A 66 -33.28 69.27 -54.28
CA ILE A 66 -33.82 68.23 -53.40
C ILE A 66 -33.13 66.89 -53.66
N LEU A 67 -32.95 66.50 -54.92
CA LEU A 67 -32.27 65.24 -55.27
C LEU A 67 -30.81 65.22 -54.80
N ILE A 68 -30.09 66.35 -54.97
CA ILE A 68 -28.70 66.49 -54.50
C ILE A 68 -28.64 66.36 -52.97
N LEU A 69 -29.56 67.02 -52.26
CA LEU A 69 -29.62 66.97 -50.80
C LEU A 69 -29.94 65.55 -50.31
N GLN A 70 -30.91 64.88 -50.92
CA GLN A 70 -31.28 63.51 -50.59
C GLN A 70 -30.11 62.56 -50.80
N LYS A 71 -29.43 62.64 -51.95
CA LYS A 71 -28.24 61.83 -52.23
C LYS A 71 -27.12 62.08 -51.22
N LYS A 72 -26.92 63.33 -50.80
CA LYS A 72 -25.93 63.68 -49.77
C LYS A 72 -26.31 63.09 -48.42
N TYR A 73 -27.57 63.24 -48.01
CA TYR A 73 -28.08 62.70 -46.76
C TYR A 73 -27.97 61.17 -46.70
N ASP A 74 -28.40 60.47 -47.75
CA ASP A 74 -28.33 59.00 -47.83
C ASP A 74 -26.87 58.53 -47.77
N ASN A 75 -25.96 59.22 -48.46
CA ASN A 75 -24.53 58.89 -48.43
C ASN A 75 -23.90 59.14 -47.06
N GLU A 76 -24.24 60.24 -46.39
CA GLU A 76 -23.78 60.52 -45.03
C GLU A 76 -24.33 59.51 -44.03
N LYS A 77 -25.61 59.15 -44.14
CA LYS A 77 -26.23 58.12 -43.29
C LYS A 77 -25.53 56.77 -43.45
N LEU A 78 -25.31 56.33 -44.69
CA LEU A 78 -24.57 55.09 -44.98
C LEU A 78 -23.14 55.14 -44.44
N ARG A 79 -22.46 56.29 -44.53
CA ARG A 79 -21.11 56.45 -43.97
C ARG A 79 -21.13 56.28 -42.45
N MET A 80 -22.07 56.92 -41.76
CA MET A 80 -22.21 56.84 -40.31
C MET A 80 -22.52 55.41 -39.84
N GLU A 81 -23.46 54.71 -40.50
CA GLU A 81 -23.79 53.31 -40.18
C GLU A 81 -22.57 52.39 -40.41
N ASN A 82 -21.84 52.59 -41.51
CA ASN A 82 -20.62 51.81 -41.80
C ASN A 82 -19.52 52.06 -40.76
N GLU A 83 -19.31 53.31 -40.34
CA GLU A 83 -18.34 53.66 -39.30
C GLU A 83 -18.72 53.03 -37.96
N GLN A 84 -19.99 53.08 -37.57
CA GLN A 84 -20.49 52.44 -36.36
C GLN A 84 -20.27 50.93 -36.39
N ILE A 85 -20.66 50.26 -37.48
CA ILE A 85 -20.45 48.82 -37.65
C ILE A 85 -18.96 48.46 -37.56
N LYS A 86 -18.08 49.30 -38.11
CA LYS A 86 -16.64 49.07 -38.05
C LYS A 86 -16.11 49.13 -36.61
N LEU A 87 -16.51 50.14 -35.84
CA LEU A 87 -16.13 50.29 -34.43
C LEU A 87 -16.65 49.13 -33.58
N GLU A 88 -17.90 48.70 -33.78
CA GLU A 88 -18.48 47.56 -33.08
C GLU A 88 -17.71 46.26 -33.38
N LYS A 89 -17.35 46.02 -34.65
CA LYS A 89 -16.54 44.85 -35.05
C LYS A 89 -15.15 44.88 -34.43
N GLU A 90 -14.48 46.03 -34.41
CA GLU A 90 -13.16 46.15 -33.78
C GLU A 90 -13.25 45.85 -32.27
N SER A 91 -14.24 46.42 -31.58
CA SER A 91 -14.48 46.16 -30.15
C SER A 91 -14.75 44.67 -29.87
N GLN A 92 -15.62 44.03 -30.66
CA GLN A 92 -15.90 42.59 -30.54
C GLN A 92 -14.65 41.74 -30.77
N PHE A 93 -13.81 42.10 -31.75
CA PHE A 93 -12.56 41.40 -32.02
C PHE A 93 -11.60 41.44 -30.82
N TYR A 94 -11.40 42.61 -30.21
CA TYR A 94 -10.57 42.74 -29.01
C TYR A 94 -11.11 41.96 -27.82
N LEU A 95 -12.44 41.92 -27.64
CA LEU A 95 -13.08 41.14 -26.58
C LEU A 95 -12.87 39.63 -26.77
N ILE A 96 -13.04 39.12 -27.99
CA ILE A 96 -12.77 37.71 -28.31
C ILE A 96 -11.28 37.39 -28.08
N LEU A 97 -10.38 38.26 -28.55
CA LEU A 97 -8.93 38.09 -28.38
C LEU A 97 -8.55 38.03 -26.89
N LEU A 98 -9.11 38.90 -26.05
CA LEU A 98 -8.89 38.88 -24.60
C LEU A 98 -9.33 37.54 -23.98
N ILE A 99 -10.51 37.03 -24.34
CA ILE A 99 -11.02 35.75 -23.83
C ILE A 99 -10.10 34.60 -24.25
N THR A 100 -9.61 34.58 -25.49
CA THR A 100 -8.70 33.53 -25.96
C THR A 100 -7.38 33.53 -25.19
N ILE A 101 -6.81 34.71 -24.88
CA ILE A 101 -5.59 34.83 -24.07
C ILE A 101 -5.83 34.29 -22.65
N LEU A 102 -6.95 34.65 -22.02
CA LEU A 102 -7.29 34.16 -20.69
C LEU A 102 -7.44 32.63 -20.67
N MET A 103 -8.07 32.05 -21.69
CA MET A 103 -8.18 30.59 -21.84
C MET A 103 -6.82 29.91 -21.95
N VAL A 104 -5.90 30.48 -22.73
CA VAL A 104 -4.51 29.96 -22.84
C VAL A 104 -3.79 30.01 -21.49
N ILE A 105 -3.92 31.11 -20.74
CA ILE A 105 -3.31 31.25 -19.41
C ILE A 105 -3.85 30.18 -18.45
N VAL A 106 -5.17 29.95 -18.42
CA VAL A 106 -5.78 28.91 -17.59
C VAL A 106 -5.23 27.52 -17.95
N ILE A 107 -5.13 27.21 -19.24
CA ILE A 107 -4.57 25.93 -19.71
C ILE A 107 -3.11 25.76 -19.25
N VAL A 108 -2.30 26.82 -19.34
CA VAL A 108 -0.91 26.80 -18.88
C VAL A 108 -0.83 26.59 -17.36
N ILE A 109 -1.69 27.25 -16.58
CA ILE A 109 -1.75 27.06 -15.12
C ILE A 109 -2.13 25.62 -14.77
N ILE A 110 -3.13 25.06 -15.44
CA ILE A 110 -3.55 23.66 -15.23
C ILE A 110 -2.39 22.71 -15.57
N ARG A 111 -1.74 22.88 -16.73
CA ARG A 111 -0.60 22.04 -17.14
C ARG A 111 0.56 22.12 -16.17
N THR A 112 0.94 23.31 -15.72
CA THR A 112 2.05 23.50 -14.80
C THR A 112 1.74 22.91 -13.42
N LYS A 113 0.51 23.08 -12.91
CA LYS A 113 0.05 22.45 -11.66
C LYS A 113 0.03 20.93 -11.76
N TYR A 114 -0.49 20.38 -12.86
CA TYR A 114 -0.51 18.94 -13.11
C TYR A 114 0.90 18.37 -13.19
N ARG A 115 1.80 19.00 -13.96
CA ARG A 115 3.20 18.57 -14.09
C ARG A 115 3.92 18.56 -12.74
N ARG A 116 3.74 19.60 -11.92
CA ARG A 116 4.32 19.67 -10.56
C ARG A 116 3.78 18.57 -9.65
N ARG A 117 2.46 18.30 -9.67
CA ARG A 117 1.87 17.20 -8.88
C ARG A 117 2.37 15.84 -9.35
N PHE A 118 2.45 15.64 -10.66
CA PHE A 118 2.93 14.39 -11.24
C PHE A 118 4.37 14.11 -10.82
N GLN A 119 5.27 15.11 -10.87
CA GLN A 119 6.65 14.97 -10.41
C GLN A 119 6.73 14.59 -8.92
N ARG A 120 5.96 15.25 -8.05
CA ARG A 120 5.91 14.90 -6.62
C ARG A 120 5.44 13.47 -6.39
N ASN A 121 4.42 13.02 -7.13
CA ASN A 121 3.93 11.65 -7.01
C ASN A 121 4.98 10.63 -7.45
N ILE A 122 5.72 10.92 -8.53
CA ILE A 122 6.83 10.07 -8.98
C ILE A 122 7.94 10.00 -7.93
N ASP A 123 8.31 11.13 -7.31
CA ASP A 123 9.32 11.15 -6.25
C ASP A 123 8.87 10.35 -5.02
N ILE A 124 7.60 10.44 -4.64
CA ILE A 124 7.03 9.64 -3.55
C ILE A 124 7.06 8.15 -3.89
N ILE A 125 6.65 7.77 -5.10
CA ILE A 125 6.69 6.38 -5.55
C ILE A 125 8.12 5.84 -5.52
N ARG A 126 9.09 6.64 -5.97
CA ARG A 126 10.51 6.26 -5.93
C ARG A 126 11.01 6.05 -4.49
N LYS A 127 10.71 6.97 -3.58
CA LYS A 127 11.08 6.81 -2.15
C LYS A 127 10.43 5.58 -1.53
N ASN A 128 9.13 5.38 -1.78
CA ASN A 128 8.43 4.20 -1.30
C ASN A 128 9.02 2.91 -1.88
N GLN A 129 9.46 2.92 -3.14
CA GLN A 129 10.13 1.78 -3.77
C GLN A 129 11.48 1.48 -3.11
N GLU A 130 12.28 2.51 -2.84
CA GLU A 130 13.54 2.39 -2.09
C GLU A 130 13.29 1.80 -0.68
N GLU A 131 12.25 2.27 0.02
CA GLU A 131 11.86 1.72 1.33
C GLU A 131 11.40 0.25 1.24
N ILE A 132 10.60 -0.10 0.22
CA ILE A 132 10.15 -1.48 0.01
C ILE A 132 11.34 -2.41 -0.24
N GLU A 133 12.32 -1.97 -1.03
CA GLU A 133 13.55 -2.74 -1.29
C GLU A 133 14.37 -2.92 -0.01
N GLU A 134 14.49 -1.88 0.82
CA GLU A 134 15.14 -1.99 2.12
C GLU A 134 14.41 -2.97 3.06
N TYR A 135 13.08 -2.90 3.14
CA TYR A 135 12.30 -3.85 3.93
C TYR A 135 12.43 -5.28 3.41
N ALA A 136 12.40 -5.48 2.08
CA ALA A 136 12.60 -6.78 1.46
C ALA A 136 13.98 -7.36 1.80
N PHE A 137 15.02 -6.53 1.75
CA PHE A 137 16.37 -6.92 2.15
C PHE A 137 16.43 -7.36 3.61
N ARG A 138 15.92 -6.54 4.55
CA ARG A 138 15.88 -6.88 5.98
C ARG A 138 15.09 -8.16 6.26
N ILE A 139 13.95 -8.37 5.59
CA ILE A 139 13.18 -9.61 5.70
C ILE A 139 14.02 -10.82 5.25
N GLY A 140 14.80 -10.66 4.16
CA GLY A 140 15.75 -11.67 3.70
C GLY A 140 16.79 -12.03 4.76
N GLU A 141 17.42 -11.04 5.39
CA GLU A 141 18.40 -11.25 6.47
C GLU A 141 17.78 -11.94 7.68
N TYR A 142 16.60 -11.52 8.13
CA TYR A 142 15.90 -12.17 9.25
C TYR A 142 15.53 -13.61 8.92
N LYS A 143 15.11 -13.89 7.69
CA LYS A 143 14.79 -15.25 7.25
C LYS A 143 16.03 -16.14 7.25
N GLN A 144 17.15 -15.67 6.70
CA GLN A 144 18.41 -16.41 6.71
C GLN A 144 18.88 -16.70 8.14
N LYS A 145 18.90 -15.69 9.02
CA LYS A 145 19.31 -15.87 10.42
C LYS A 145 18.43 -16.87 11.15
N SER A 146 17.11 -16.84 10.90
CA SER A 146 16.16 -17.80 11.45
C SER A 146 16.44 -19.23 10.95
N GLU A 147 16.72 -19.39 9.65
CA GLU A 147 17.08 -20.70 9.06
C GLU A 147 18.40 -21.25 9.62
N GLU A 148 19.42 -20.40 9.79
CA GLU A 148 20.68 -20.76 10.44
C GLU A 148 20.49 -21.20 11.89
N GLU A 149 19.68 -20.48 12.66
CA GLU A 149 19.35 -20.83 14.06
C GLU A 149 18.58 -22.15 14.14
N GLN A 150 17.61 -22.37 13.25
CA GLN A 150 16.88 -23.64 13.17
C GLN A 150 17.80 -24.81 12.81
N LEU A 151 18.73 -24.60 11.86
CA LEU A 151 19.71 -25.62 11.49
C LEU A 151 20.65 -25.95 12.65
N ALA A 152 21.13 -24.93 13.37
CA ALA A 152 21.96 -25.11 14.56
C ALA A 152 21.22 -25.88 15.67
N LYS A 153 19.97 -25.53 15.94
CA LYS A 153 19.10 -26.26 16.89
C LYS A 153 18.91 -27.71 16.46
N LYS A 154 18.63 -27.96 15.17
CA LYS A 154 18.45 -29.32 14.63
C LYS A 154 19.73 -30.16 14.76
N LYS A 155 20.90 -29.59 14.48
CA LYS A 155 22.20 -30.25 14.69
C LYS A 155 22.43 -30.59 16.16
N LYS A 156 22.14 -29.65 17.06
CA LYS A 156 22.28 -29.87 18.51
C LYS A 156 21.33 -30.95 19.03
N ILE A 157 20.09 -30.99 18.54
CA ILE A 157 19.14 -32.06 18.86
C ILE A 157 19.66 -33.41 18.37
N ALA A 158 20.18 -33.49 17.14
CA ALA A 158 20.75 -34.71 16.59
C ALA A 158 21.94 -35.22 17.41
N ASP A 159 22.85 -34.33 17.81
CA ASP A 159 24.01 -34.66 18.66
C ASP A 159 23.58 -35.17 20.04
N LEU A 160 22.65 -34.47 20.70
CA LEU A 160 22.10 -34.90 21.99
C LEU A 160 21.38 -36.25 21.89
N ASN A 161 20.61 -36.48 20.83
CA ASN A 161 19.94 -37.76 20.60
C ASN A 161 20.97 -38.89 20.39
N GLY A 162 22.06 -38.63 19.66
CA GLY A 162 23.17 -39.58 19.52
C GLY A 162 23.79 -39.92 20.88
N LYS A 163 24.03 -38.92 21.72
CA LYS A 163 24.56 -39.12 23.08
C LYS A 163 23.60 -39.89 23.99
N ILE A 164 22.30 -39.63 23.90
CA ILE A 164 21.27 -40.38 24.64
C ILE A 164 21.32 -41.86 24.25
N ILE A 165 21.42 -42.18 22.95
CA ILE A 165 21.50 -43.57 22.49
C ILE A 165 22.76 -44.25 23.06
N LEU A 166 23.91 -43.59 22.98
CA LEU A 166 25.18 -44.13 23.50
C LEU A 166 25.09 -44.39 25.02
N LEU A 167 24.66 -43.39 25.78
CA LEU A 167 24.52 -43.53 27.24
C LEU A 167 23.45 -44.55 27.64
N THR A 168 22.40 -44.72 26.84
CA THR A 168 21.38 -45.73 27.08
C THR A 168 21.96 -47.14 26.88
N ALA A 169 22.78 -47.33 25.83
CA ALA A 169 23.47 -48.59 25.59
C ALA A 169 24.48 -48.91 26.69
N GLU A 170 25.31 -47.94 27.07
CA GLU A 170 26.31 -48.08 28.15
C GLU A 170 25.65 -48.38 29.51
N ASN A 171 24.60 -47.65 29.88
CA ASN A 171 23.85 -47.93 31.10
C ASN A 171 23.21 -49.32 31.09
N LYS A 172 22.70 -49.77 29.93
CA LYS A 172 22.15 -51.12 29.79
C LYS A 172 23.25 -52.16 29.98
N GLU A 173 24.40 -52.00 29.35
CA GLU A 173 25.54 -52.90 29.48
C GLU A 173 26.06 -52.97 30.93
N LEU A 174 26.22 -51.83 31.59
CA LEU A 174 26.60 -51.78 33.00
C LEU A 174 25.60 -52.53 33.88
N ARG A 175 24.31 -52.35 33.61
CA ARG A 175 23.24 -53.03 34.35
C ARG A 175 23.27 -54.54 34.14
N GLU A 176 23.44 -54.99 32.91
CA GLU A 176 23.58 -56.41 32.57
C GLU A 176 24.83 -57.01 33.21
N ASN A 177 25.96 -56.31 33.16
CA ASN A 177 27.21 -56.74 33.79
C ASN A 177 27.08 -56.89 35.32
N THR A 178 26.43 -55.93 36.00
CA THR A 178 26.14 -56.04 37.43
C THR A 178 25.25 -57.25 37.74
N CYS A 179 24.21 -57.47 36.94
CA CYS A 179 23.34 -58.65 37.09
C CYS A 179 24.10 -59.96 36.90
N ILE A 180 24.91 -60.09 35.83
CA ILE A 180 25.68 -61.31 35.54
C ILE A 180 26.66 -61.63 36.67
N LYS A 181 27.42 -60.63 37.14
CA LYS A 181 28.39 -60.81 38.24
C LYS A 181 27.69 -61.28 39.51
N ALA A 182 26.57 -60.69 39.88
CA ALA A 182 25.83 -61.07 41.07
C ALA A 182 25.14 -62.44 40.93
N SER A 183 24.57 -62.75 39.76
CA SER A 183 23.98 -64.06 39.47
C SER A 183 25.00 -65.19 39.61
N CYS A 184 26.23 -64.99 39.12
CA CYS A 184 27.32 -65.96 39.30
C CYS A 184 27.60 -66.25 40.78
N VAL A 185 27.71 -65.19 41.60
CA VAL A 185 27.93 -65.33 43.04
C VAL A 185 26.75 -66.02 43.73
N LEU A 186 25.52 -65.61 43.44
CA LEU A 186 24.31 -66.23 44.02
C LEU A 186 24.18 -67.71 43.62
N GLU A 187 24.54 -68.07 42.38
CA GLU A 187 24.54 -69.45 41.90
C GLU A 187 25.56 -70.31 42.65
N GLN A 188 26.79 -69.82 42.81
CA GLN A 188 27.84 -70.51 43.57
C GLN A 188 27.47 -70.70 45.04
N LEU A 189 26.88 -69.68 45.66
CA LEU A 189 26.36 -69.77 47.03
C LEU A 189 25.22 -70.80 47.12
N ASN A 190 24.31 -70.81 46.15
CA ASN A 190 23.18 -71.73 46.14
C ASN A 190 23.60 -73.21 45.92
N LYS A 191 24.65 -73.45 45.12
CA LYS A 191 25.24 -74.78 44.92
C LYS A 191 26.11 -75.24 46.09
N GLY A 192 26.43 -74.35 47.04
CA GLY A 192 27.33 -74.63 48.17
C GLY A 192 28.81 -74.67 47.79
N GLU A 193 29.17 -74.19 46.60
CA GLU A 193 30.56 -74.11 46.10
C GLU A 193 31.32 -72.94 46.72
N LEU A 194 30.59 -71.91 47.17
CA LEU A 194 31.12 -70.72 47.84
C LEU A 194 30.44 -70.55 49.21
N ILE A 195 31.21 -70.11 50.20
CA ILE A 195 30.72 -69.73 51.54
C ILE A 195 31.06 -68.28 51.85
N VAL A 196 30.25 -67.62 52.68
CA VAL A 196 30.33 -66.17 52.96
C VAL A 196 31.72 -65.73 53.46
N GLN A 197 32.37 -66.58 54.24
CA GLN A 197 33.69 -66.28 54.79
C GLN A 197 34.77 -66.21 53.71
N ARG A 198 34.63 -66.99 52.63
CA ARG A 198 35.59 -67.07 51.51
C ARG A 198 35.30 -66.08 50.38
N MET A 199 34.16 -65.41 50.42
CA MET A 199 33.82 -64.39 49.45
C MET A 199 34.82 -63.24 49.44
N THR A 200 35.29 -62.87 48.25
CA THR A 200 36.14 -61.72 48.02
C THR A 200 35.40 -60.40 48.29
N LEU A 201 36.16 -59.31 48.44
CA LEU A 201 35.57 -57.98 48.58
C LEU A 201 34.75 -57.59 47.34
N GLU A 202 35.18 -58.01 46.15
CA GLU A 202 34.48 -57.74 44.89
C GLU A 202 33.16 -58.52 44.81
N GLU A 203 33.13 -59.80 45.18
CA GLU A 203 31.90 -60.60 45.18
C GLU A 203 30.84 -60.04 46.15
N LYS A 204 31.28 -59.60 47.34
CA LYS A 204 30.39 -58.93 48.32
C LYS A 204 29.83 -57.63 47.76
N ARG A 205 30.67 -56.83 47.09
CA ARG A 205 30.24 -55.59 46.44
C ARG A 205 29.26 -55.86 45.30
N ASN A 206 29.54 -56.81 44.42
CA ASN A 206 28.67 -57.17 43.30
C ASN A 206 27.27 -57.58 43.78
N LEU A 207 27.17 -58.34 44.88
CA LEU A 207 25.87 -58.66 45.49
C LEU A 207 25.16 -57.39 45.99
N PHE A 208 25.85 -56.52 46.73
CA PHE A 208 25.21 -55.31 47.26
C PHE A 208 24.77 -54.36 46.15
N ASP A 209 25.61 -54.13 45.14
CA ASP A 209 25.30 -53.28 43.99
C ASP A 209 24.09 -53.83 43.22
N PHE A 210 24.00 -55.15 43.06
CA PHE A 210 22.84 -55.81 42.47
C PHE A 210 21.56 -55.65 43.31
N MET A 211 21.66 -55.81 44.63
CA MET A 211 20.52 -55.62 45.53
C MET A 211 20.01 -54.18 45.49
N ASP A 212 20.91 -53.19 45.47
CA ASP A 212 20.53 -51.79 45.32
C ASP A 212 19.90 -51.51 43.95
N LEU A 213 20.43 -52.13 42.90
CA LEU A 213 19.93 -51.99 41.54
C LEU A 213 18.51 -52.56 41.33
N ILE A 214 18.18 -53.69 41.96
CA ILE A 214 16.88 -54.36 41.77
C ILE A 214 15.86 -53.95 42.83
N PHE A 215 16.28 -53.71 44.07
CA PHE A 215 15.39 -53.49 45.20
C PHE A 215 15.45 -52.06 45.72
N ALA A 216 15.39 -51.08 44.82
CA ALA A 216 15.26 -49.66 45.15
C ALA A 216 16.25 -49.20 46.24
N ASN A 217 17.53 -49.46 46.02
CA ASN A 217 18.62 -49.12 46.95
C ASN A 217 18.49 -49.82 48.33
N PHE A 218 18.07 -51.10 48.36
CA PHE A 218 17.83 -51.87 49.57
C PHE A 218 18.98 -51.85 50.59
N ILE A 219 20.21 -52.14 50.18
CA ILE A 219 21.40 -52.16 51.03
C ILE A 219 21.77 -50.75 51.47
N SER A 220 21.76 -49.78 50.56
CA SER A 220 22.02 -48.37 50.88
C SER A 220 21.00 -47.80 51.87
N ARG A 221 19.71 -48.15 51.71
CA ARG A 221 18.64 -47.77 52.64
C ARG A 221 18.80 -48.44 53.99
N LEU A 222 19.14 -49.73 54.02
CA LEU A 222 19.42 -50.45 55.27
C LEU A 222 20.57 -49.81 56.06
N ASN A 223 21.67 -49.47 55.38
CA ASN A 223 22.82 -48.79 56.00
C ASN A 223 22.53 -47.36 56.43
N SER A 224 21.60 -46.68 55.78
CA SER A 224 21.21 -45.30 56.14
C SER A 224 20.30 -45.29 57.38
N ASN A 225 19.45 -46.29 57.52
CA ASN A 225 18.46 -46.36 58.59
C ASN A 225 18.96 -47.12 59.83
N TYR A 226 19.96 -48.00 59.68
CA TYR A 226 20.43 -48.90 60.74
C TYR A 226 21.95 -49.06 60.71
N THR A 227 22.53 -49.35 61.89
CA THR A 227 23.96 -49.67 62.00
C THR A 227 24.15 -51.19 61.84
N LEU A 228 24.43 -51.64 60.62
CA LEU A 228 24.55 -53.07 60.29
C LEU A 228 25.99 -53.46 59.97
N THR A 229 26.39 -54.67 60.40
CA THR A 229 27.68 -55.24 59.99
C THR A 229 27.61 -55.78 58.56
N LYS A 230 28.76 -55.96 57.89
CA LYS A 230 28.80 -56.58 56.55
C LYS A 230 28.13 -57.97 56.53
N THR A 231 28.28 -58.74 57.60
CA THR A 231 27.65 -60.06 57.74
C THR A 231 26.13 -59.94 57.84
N ASP A 232 25.64 -58.93 58.56
CA ASP A 232 24.20 -58.65 58.68
C ASP A 232 23.59 -58.24 57.33
N LEU A 233 24.31 -57.45 56.53
CA LEU A 233 23.91 -57.07 55.16
C LEU A 233 23.89 -58.27 54.19
N ILE A 234 24.87 -59.18 54.29
CA ILE A 234 24.88 -60.41 53.49
C ILE A 234 23.71 -61.32 53.90
N LEU A 235 23.45 -61.46 55.22
CA LEU A 235 22.30 -62.22 55.70
C LEU A 235 20.98 -61.60 55.21
N ALA A 236 20.82 -60.28 55.31
CA ALA A 236 19.65 -59.56 54.80
C ALA A 236 19.50 -59.74 53.27
N THR A 237 20.60 -59.69 52.52
CA THR A 237 20.64 -59.94 51.07
C THR A 237 20.11 -61.33 50.74
N LEU A 238 20.66 -62.38 51.38
CA LEU A 238 20.28 -63.77 51.13
C LEU A 238 18.82 -64.04 51.54
N LEU A 239 18.34 -63.42 52.62
CA LEU A 239 16.93 -63.48 53.00
C LEU A 239 16.02 -62.78 51.97
N LYS A 240 16.41 -61.60 51.48
CA LYS A 240 15.66 -60.84 50.47
C LYS A 240 15.54 -61.61 49.14
N VAL A 241 16.56 -62.36 48.76
CA VAL A 241 16.52 -63.24 47.57
C VAL A 241 15.96 -64.65 47.85
N GLY A 242 15.51 -64.93 49.08
CA GLY A 242 14.73 -66.13 49.41
C GLY A 242 15.51 -67.37 49.84
N PHE A 243 16.76 -67.24 50.31
CA PHE A 243 17.52 -68.38 50.82
C PHE A 243 16.85 -68.97 52.08
N THR A 244 16.62 -70.28 52.06
CA THR A 244 16.03 -71.03 53.17
C THR A 244 17.02 -71.18 54.32
N THR A 245 16.52 -71.47 55.53
CA THR A 245 17.37 -71.74 56.70
C THR A 245 18.39 -72.86 56.44
N ASN A 246 18.05 -73.89 55.66
CA ASN A 246 18.98 -74.96 55.31
C ASN A 246 20.09 -74.45 54.37
N GLN A 247 19.77 -73.65 53.34
CA GLN A 247 20.78 -73.05 52.48
C GLN A 247 21.70 -72.09 53.25
N LEU A 248 21.15 -71.31 54.19
CA LEU A 248 21.94 -70.42 55.05
C LEU A 248 22.93 -71.20 55.93
N MET A 249 22.59 -72.40 56.41
CA MET A 249 23.53 -73.26 57.15
C MET A 249 24.77 -73.59 56.31
N PHE A 250 24.57 -73.97 55.05
CA PHE A 250 25.67 -74.27 54.13
C PHE A 250 26.48 -73.03 53.76
N VAL A 251 25.80 -71.94 53.42
CA VAL A 251 26.43 -70.70 52.95
C VAL A 251 27.24 -70.00 54.05
N PHE A 252 26.77 -70.04 55.30
CA PHE A 252 27.51 -69.49 56.44
C PHE A 252 28.43 -70.50 57.14
N ASP A 253 28.47 -71.75 56.68
CA ASP A 253 29.23 -72.86 57.26
C ASP A 253 29.00 -72.99 58.78
N CYS A 254 27.72 -73.15 59.17
CA CYS A 254 27.33 -73.19 60.57
C CYS A 254 26.12 -74.08 60.85
N GLU A 255 25.96 -74.46 62.12
CA GLU A 255 24.82 -75.24 62.58
C GLU A 255 23.49 -74.46 62.51
N ARG A 256 22.38 -75.20 62.43
CA ARG A 256 21.03 -74.63 62.36
C ARG A 256 20.74 -73.63 63.49
N ASN A 257 21.17 -73.95 64.71
CA ASN A 257 21.00 -73.09 65.88
C ASN A 257 21.75 -71.76 65.75
N SER A 258 22.91 -71.77 65.09
CA SER A 258 23.70 -70.56 64.80
C SER A 258 22.98 -69.66 63.81
N VAL A 259 22.34 -70.22 62.76
CA VAL A 259 21.52 -69.44 61.82
C VAL A 259 20.36 -68.74 62.54
N TYR A 260 19.67 -69.41 63.46
CA TYR A 260 18.60 -68.78 64.25
C TYR A 260 19.11 -67.61 65.11
N ARG A 261 20.27 -67.77 65.76
CA ARG A 261 20.90 -66.70 66.54
C ARG A 261 21.30 -65.52 65.65
N MET A 262 21.82 -65.79 64.45
CA MET A 262 22.16 -64.74 63.48
C MET A 262 20.93 -63.94 63.03
N LYS A 263 19.81 -64.63 62.74
CA LYS A 263 18.53 -63.98 62.42
C LYS A 263 18.03 -63.13 63.58
N LEU A 264 18.10 -63.64 64.81
CA LEU A 264 17.70 -62.89 66.01
C LEU A 264 18.55 -61.61 66.18
N ARG A 265 19.88 -61.71 66.01
CA ARG A 265 20.78 -60.55 66.07
C ARG A 265 20.46 -59.52 64.97
N LEU A 266 20.22 -59.97 63.74
CA LEU A 266 19.79 -59.08 62.65
C LEU A 266 18.47 -58.38 63.00
N LYS A 267 17.53 -59.10 63.60
CA LYS A 267 16.24 -58.57 64.06
C LYS A 267 16.41 -57.48 65.13
N GLU A 268 17.34 -57.67 66.06
CA GLU A 268 17.71 -56.67 67.08
C GLU A 268 18.34 -55.42 66.44
N HIS A 269 19.29 -55.61 65.52
CA HIS A 269 19.94 -54.49 64.81
C HIS A 269 18.97 -53.69 63.94
N LEU A 270 17.91 -54.31 63.41
CA LEU A 270 16.84 -53.67 62.65
C LEU A 270 15.70 -53.12 63.52
N CYS A 271 15.79 -53.28 64.85
CA CYS A 271 14.78 -52.85 65.82
C CYS A 271 13.37 -53.40 65.51
N ILE A 272 13.26 -54.64 65.05
CA ILE A 272 11.97 -55.28 64.71
C ILE A 272 11.37 -55.92 65.96
N ASP A 273 10.08 -55.69 66.19
CA ASP A 273 9.31 -56.30 67.29
C ASP A 273 9.45 -57.84 67.31
N LYS A 274 9.61 -58.42 68.51
CA LYS A 274 9.76 -59.86 68.74
C LYS A 274 8.64 -60.70 68.11
N GLU A 275 7.43 -60.16 67.98
CA GLU A 275 6.29 -60.87 67.37
C GLU A 275 6.27 -60.82 65.83
N LYS A 276 6.98 -59.86 65.21
CA LYS A 276 7.00 -59.69 63.75
C LYS A 276 8.01 -60.59 63.05
N SER A 277 7.68 -61.06 61.85
CA SER A 277 8.58 -61.89 61.04
C SER A 277 9.74 -61.05 60.47
N LEU A 278 10.98 -61.52 60.65
CA LEU A 278 12.16 -60.87 60.06
C LEU A 278 12.14 -61.00 58.54
N GLU A 279 11.79 -62.19 58.05
CA GLU A 279 11.70 -62.51 56.64
C GLU A 279 10.67 -61.64 55.92
N GLU A 280 9.51 -61.43 56.54
CA GLU A 280 8.46 -60.55 56.01
C GLU A 280 8.91 -59.10 55.97
N PHE A 281 9.54 -58.61 57.05
CA PHE A 281 10.12 -57.27 57.08
C PHE A 281 11.13 -57.09 55.94
N ILE A 282 12.10 -58.00 55.83
CA ILE A 282 13.13 -57.94 54.79
C ILE A 282 12.49 -57.97 53.41
N LEU A 283 11.48 -58.82 53.17
CA LEU A 283 10.80 -58.92 51.89
C LEU A 283 10.13 -57.61 51.46
N PHE A 284 9.52 -56.87 52.38
CA PHE A 284 8.77 -55.63 52.08
C PHE A 284 9.55 -54.33 52.32
N PHE A 285 10.70 -54.38 53.00
CA PHE A 285 11.59 -53.23 53.18
C PHE A 285 12.18 -52.75 51.86
#